data_AF-A0A1W1BMR7-F1
#
_entry.id   AF-A0A1W1BMR7-F1
#
_cell.length_a   1.000
_cell.length_b   1.000
_cell.length_c   1.000
_cell.angle_alpha   90.00
_cell.angle_beta   90.00
_cell.angle_gamma   90.00
#
_symmetry.space_group_name_H-M   'P 1'
#
loop_
_entity.id
_entity.type
_entity.pdbx_description
1 polymer ?
#
loop_
_entity_poly.entity_id
_entity_poly.type
_entity_poly.pdbx_seq_one_letter_code
_entity_poly.pdbx_strand_id
1 'polypeptide(L)' 'MIIFDESTSSLDTNTEDRLLEALDNYIKDKTVITIAHRQSTINKSDRVVKLK' A
#
# COMPACT_ATOMS: atom_id res chain seq x y z
N MET A 1 -13.69 0.25 -3.35
CA MET A 1 -13.03 0.64 -2.08
C MET A 1 -12.30 -0.58 -1.56
N ILE A 2 -10.98 -0.46 -1.36
CA ILE A 2 -10.12 -1.55 -0.87
C ILE A 2 -9.47 -1.08 0.43
N ILE A 3 -9.37 -1.97 1.42
CA ILE A 3 -8.70 -1.71 2.69
C ILE A 3 -7.54 -2.70 2.82
N PHE A 4 -6.33 -2.18 2.95
CA PHE A 4 -5.14 -2.98 3.25
C PHE A 4 -4.58 -2.61 4.62
N ASP A 5 -4.12 -3.63 5.32
CA ASP A 5 -3.28 -3.47 6.50
C ASP A 5 -1.85 -3.85 6.10
N GLU A 6 -0.85 -3.00 6.40
CA GLU A 6 0.56 -3.19 5.97
C GLU A 6 1.26 -4.26 6.82
N SER A 7 0.66 -5.44 6.87
CA SER A 7 1.24 -6.68 7.39
C SER A 7 1.84 -7.53 6.26
N THR A 8 2.54 -6.89 5.31
CA THR A 8 3.34 -7.54 4.24
C THR A 8 4.73 -7.97 4.72
N SER A 9 4.96 -8.06 6.03
CA SER A 9 6.27 -8.39 6.64
C SER A 9 6.82 -9.77 6.32
N SER A 10 6.06 -10.62 5.61
CA SER A 10 6.38 -12.03 5.36
C SER A 10 6.71 -12.36 3.90
N LEU A 11 6.84 -11.36 3.02
CA LEU A 11 7.15 -11.56 1.60
C LEU A 11 8.59 -11.14 1.28
N ASP A 12 9.32 -11.96 0.51
CA ASP A 12 10.64 -11.62 -0.02
C ASP A 12 10.58 -10.36 -0.90
N THR A 13 11.58 -9.46 -0.82
CA THR A 13 11.61 -8.15 -1.51
C THR A 13 11.25 -8.21 -3.00
N ASN A 14 11.76 -9.22 -3.73
CA ASN A 14 11.46 -9.38 -5.16
C ASN A 14 9.99 -9.73 -5.45
N THR A 15 9.36 -10.47 -4.53
CA THR A 15 7.94 -10.83 -4.63
C THR A 15 7.08 -9.61 -4.26
N GLU A 16 7.52 -8.82 -3.28
CA GLU A 16 6.86 -7.58 -2.88
C GLU A 16 6.79 -6.57 -4.05
N ASP A 17 7.90 -6.35 -4.77
CA ASP A 17 7.94 -5.41 -5.89
C ASP A 17 6.94 -5.78 -7.02
N ARG A 18 6.91 -7.05 -7.41
CA ARG A 18 5.96 -7.54 -8.42
C ARG A 18 4.51 -7.44 -7.97
N LEU A 19 4.25 -7.74 -6.69
CA LEU A 19 2.92 -7.62 -6.11
C LEU A 19 2.48 -6.16 -6.11
N LEU A 20 3.36 -5.23 -5.72
CA LEU A 20 3.10 -3.80 -5.72
C LEU A 20 2.81 -3.28 -7.13
N GLU A 21 3.55 -3.70 -8.15
CA GLU A 21 3.32 -3.28 -9.55
C GLU A 21 1.98 -3.78 -10.10
N ALA A 22 1.61 -5.03 -9.79
CA ALA A 22 0.30 -5.57 -10.14
C ALA A 22 -0.84 -4.84 -9.40
N LEU A 23 -0.62 -4.54 -8.12
CA LEU A 23 -1.55 -3.77 -7.29
C LEU A 23 -1.76 -2.36 -7.83
N ASP A 24 -0.68 -1.67 -8.20
CA ASP A 24 -0.72 -0.29 -8.70
C ASP A 24 -1.60 -0.18 -9.95
N ASN A 25 -1.50 -1.17 -10.84
CA ASN A 25 -2.37 -1.26 -12.01
C ASN A 25 -3.83 -1.61 -11.66
N TYR A 26 -4.06 -2.45 -10.65
CA TYR A 26 -5.41 -2.82 -10.21
C TYR A 26 -6.15 -1.68 -9.50
N ILE A 27 -5.43 -0.81 -8.80
CA ILE A 27 -6.01 0.23 -7.94
C ILE A 27 -6.16 1.59 -8.62
N LYS A 28 -5.61 1.80 -9.83
CA LYS A 28 -5.64 3.08 -10.57
C LYS A 28 -7.00 3.80 -10.56
N ASP A 29 -8.10 3.06 -10.66
CA ASP A 29 -9.47 3.62 -10.71
C ASP A 29 -10.28 3.34 -9.44
N LYS A 30 -9.61 3.06 -8.32
CA LYS A 30 -10.26 2.66 -7.05
C LYS A 30 -9.74 3.51 -5.89
N THR A 31 -10.64 3.86 -4.97
CA THR A 31 -10.22 4.38 -3.66
C THR A 31 -9.62 3.25 -2.82
N VAL A 32 -8.38 3.46 -2.37
CA VAL A 32 -7.65 2.56 -1.47
C VAL A 32 -7.42 3.27 -0.14
N ILE A 33 -7.66 2.55 0.95
CA ILE A 33 -7.28 2.95 2.30
C ILE A 33 -6.24 1.95 2.79
N THR A 34 -5.07 2.44 3.15
CA THR A 34 -3.96 1.63 3.67
C THR A 34 -3.56 2.13 5.04
N ILE A 35 -3.34 1.20 5.97
CA ILE A 35 -2.65 1.48 7.23
C ILE A 35 -1.15 1.37 6.96
N ALA A 36 -0.42 2.49 7.04
CA ALA A 36 1.00 2.52 6.72
C ALA A 36 1.89 2.53 8.00
N HIS A 37 2.81 1.58 8.08
CA HIS A 37 3.98 1.49 8.96
C HIS A 37 5.28 1.93 8.28
N ARG A 38 5.36 1.92 6.93
CA ARG A 38 6.57 2.34 6.19
C ARG A 38 6.43 3.74 5.59
N GLN A 39 7.50 4.53 5.65
CA GLN A 39 7.54 5.88 5.06
C GLN A 39 7.37 5.86 3.53
N SER A 40 7.84 4.81 2.86
CA SER A 40 7.66 4.60 1.42
C SER A 40 6.18 4.52 1.04
N THR A 41 5.36 3.86 1.86
CA THR A 41 3.91 3.69 1.65
C THR A 41 3.17 5.01 1.91
N ILE A 42 3.59 5.76 2.92
CA ILE A 42 3.09 7.12 3.19
C ILE A 42 3.36 8.04 2.00
N ASN A 43 4.58 8.03 1.46
CA ASN A 43 5.00 8.91 0.36
C ASN A 43 4.25 8.64 -0.96
N LYS A 44 3.69 7.44 -1.15
CA LYS A 44 2.88 7.08 -2.32
C LYS A 44 1.39 7.41 -2.17
N SER A 45 0.95 7.82 -0.99
CA SER A 45 -0.47 8.05 -0.70
C SER A 45 -0.91 9.45 -1.16
N ASP A 46 -2.05 9.55 -1.82
CA ASP A 46 -2.63 10.86 -2.21
C ASP A 46 -3.00 11.72 -0.99
N ARG A 47 -3.41 11.07 0.11
CA ARG A 47 -3.78 11.70 1.37
C ARG A 47 -3.29 10.86 2.54
N VAL A 48 -2.82 11.53 3.59
CA VAL A 48 -2.34 10.90 4.81
C VAL A 48 -3.16 11.40 5.99
N VAL A 49 -3.74 10.48 6.75
CA VAL A 49 -4.48 10.77 7.99
C VAL A 49 -3.74 10.11 9.15
N LYS A 50 -3.33 10.92 10.13
CA LYS A 50 -2.72 10.43 11.36
C LYS A 50 -3.78 10.30 12.44
N LEU A 51 -3.99 9.09 12.94
CA LEU A 51 -4.82 8.82 14.11
C LEU A 51 -3.96 8.96 15.39
N LYS A 52 -4.57 9.45 16.47
CA LYS A 52 -3.93 9.61 17.79
C LYS A 52 -4.11 8.37 18.64
#